data_AF-A0A936Y9Q6-F1
#
_entry.id   AF-A0A936Y9Q6-F1
#
_cell.length_a   1.000
_cell.length_b   1.000
_cell.length_c   1.000
_cell.angle_alpha   90.00
_cell.angle_beta   90.00
_cell.angle_gamma   90.00
#
_symmetry.space_group_name_H-M   'P 1'
#
loop_
_entity.id
_entity.type
_entity.pdbx_description
1 polymer ?
#
loop_
_entity_poly.entity_id
_entity_poly.type
_entity_poly.pdbx_seq_one_letter_code
_entity_poly.pdbx_strand_id
1 'polypeptide(L)'
;MSATRSITFLNRLMAGLTICAHTLSGAQVPIKTEWHAVMSPYLQRPLWTDSQAYDAAHSLLIPIHAAFSLGMVGWQDELASHFSRFVAEADGLASGDLPRLQYLFVASYFAAEASEHGRKDLIPKGLLGLLESMFETSWASAPAWEWAHTPFNGIRARILWKLSHPKTPWRYYQVLIDQDFYPLGLAANLRRIANTGLINEKKEVGDALGVAKRIFAQEVSWQVDGGWLLQPGYWSDHPDYLYAGQAAKTPGMSPCPVPDIAWDSAHFSRFPALLTSLRRAYSFAEPEFRFYDQLVKGLEIQFFVHVAEPPSKDFPTWRLKNFMDGRNGIFRWQYPSLGPGQGYGPFEDSVVLTLGWWSLLGTKRIRTIYSDLLPLLQSDRVVQALYHGPTPITHPIRPSALQPSLPGNRLRIFIVTLASKI
;
A
#
# COMPACT_ATOMS: atom_id res chain seq x y z
N MET A 1 -13.44 10.07 -15.14
CA MET A 1 -12.75 11.20 -14.46
C MET A 1 -13.09 11.09 -12.98
N SER A 2 -12.22 10.87 -12.01
CA SER A 2 -10.75 10.99 -11.90
C SER A 2 -10.23 9.80 -11.07
N ALA A 3 -9.69 8.78 -11.73
CA ALA A 3 -8.64 7.90 -11.17
C ALA A 3 -7.26 8.32 -11.73
N THR A 4 -7.17 9.58 -12.17
CA THR A 4 -6.07 10.12 -12.99
C THR A 4 -4.96 10.79 -12.18
N ARG A 5 -4.80 10.45 -10.88
CA ARG A 5 -3.81 11.09 -10.00
C ARG A 5 -2.90 10.14 -9.21
N SER A 6 -2.89 8.83 -9.49
CA SER A 6 -2.30 7.89 -8.53
C SER A 6 -0.80 7.59 -8.64
N ILE A 7 -0.03 8.10 -9.63
CA ILE A 7 1.45 7.87 -9.61
C ILE A 7 2.31 9.09 -10.04
N THR A 8 1.74 10.25 -10.45
CA THR A 8 2.56 11.35 -11.03
C THR A 8 3.13 12.40 -10.08
N PHE A 9 2.97 12.28 -8.76
CA PHE A 9 3.17 13.46 -7.89
C PHE A 9 4.35 13.42 -6.93
N LEU A 10 5.20 12.39 -7.00
CA LEU A 10 6.46 12.38 -6.23
C LEU A 10 7.53 13.36 -6.75
N ASN A 11 7.33 13.98 -7.92
CA ASN A 11 8.22 15.02 -8.47
C ASN A 11 7.83 16.47 -8.10
N ARG A 12 6.76 16.71 -7.31
CA ARG A 12 6.37 18.07 -6.85
C ARG A 12 6.75 18.39 -5.39
N LEU A 13 7.81 17.79 -4.88
CA LEU A 13 8.34 18.00 -3.52
C LEU A 13 9.39 19.14 -3.45
N MET A 14 9.26 20.16 -4.32
CA MET A 14 10.24 21.25 -4.48
C MET A 14 9.62 22.60 -4.15
N ALA A 15 9.45 22.87 -2.84
CA ALA A 15 9.48 24.24 -2.30
C ALA A 15 9.64 24.15 -0.78
N GLY A 16 10.82 24.53 -0.28
CA GLY A 16 10.98 24.96 1.11
C GLY A 16 11.68 24.00 2.08
N LEU A 17 12.79 23.36 1.72
CA LEU A 17 13.70 22.77 2.70
C LEU A 17 15.16 22.93 2.26
N THR A 18 15.86 23.89 2.86
CA THR A 18 17.33 23.96 2.85
C THR A 18 17.82 23.08 4.02
N ILE A 19 18.03 21.79 3.78
CA ILE A 19 18.69 20.89 4.74
C ILE A 19 20.14 20.71 4.27
N CYS A 20 21.10 20.96 5.15
CA CYS A 20 22.53 20.77 4.88
C CYS A 20 22.82 19.34 4.40
N ALA A 21 23.25 19.20 3.15
CA ALA A 21 23.73 17.94 2.58
C ALA A 21 24.98 17.48 3.34
N HIS A 22 24.84 16.45 4.17
CA HIS A 22 25.97 15.70 4.68
C HIS A 22 26.26 14.55 3.72
N THR A 23 27.51 14.43 3.30
CA THR A 23 28.02 13.31 2.51
C THR A 23 27.98 12.04 3.37
N LEU A 24 27.18 11.05 2.95
CA LEU A 24 27.16 9.72 3.55
C LEU A 24 28.48 9.00 3.19
N SER A 25 29.50 9.11 4.04
CA SER A 25 30.66 8.21 4.04
C SER A 25 30.31 6.91 4.79
N GLY A 26 30.98 5.81 4.45
CA GLY A 26 30.59 4.41 4.73
C GLY A 26 30.46 3.93 6.18
N ALA A 27 30.17 4.80 7.14
CA ALA A 27 29.67 4.40 8.46
C ALA A 27 28.14 4.32 8.43
N GLN A 28 27.58 3.21 8.91
CA GLN A 28 26.13 3.05 9.03
C GLN A 28 25.58 4.10 10.01
N VAL A 29 24.91 5.13 9.50
CA VAL A 29 24.28 6.15 10.34
C VAL A 29 23.26 5.47 11.26
N PRO A 30 23.27 5.72 12.58
CA PRO A 30 22.31 5.12 13.48
C PRO A 30 20.87 5.41 13.03
N ILE A 31 20.00 4.40 13.06
CA ILE A 31 18.62 4.50 12.58
C ILE A 31 17.82 5.61 13.29
N LYS A 32 18.17 5.92 14.55
CA LYS A 32 17.62 7.03 15.33
C LYS A 32 18.02 8.40 14.76
N THR A 33 19.26 8.55 14.32
CA THR A 33 19.74 9.77 13.67
C THR A 33 19.03 10.00 12.34
N GLU A 34 18.84 8.94 11.54
CA GLU A 34 18.09 9.05 10.29
C GLU A 34 16.60 9.34 10.52
N TRP A 35 15.96 8.78 11.55
CA TRP A 35 14.60 9.16 11.94
C TRP A 35 14.48 10.68 12.14
N HIS A 36 15.36 11.27 12.96
CA HIS A 36 15.32 12.70 13.22
C HIS A 36 15.56 13.56 11.98
N ALA A 37 16.41 13.09 11.07
CA ALA A 37 16.72 13.82 9.85
C ALA A 37 15.64 13.70 8.76
N VAL A 38 14.82 12.65 8.81
CA VAL A 38 13.88 12.31 7.73
C VAL A 38 12.43 12.32 8.20
N MET A 39 12.10 11.53 9.21
CA MET A 39 10.72 11.35 9.66
C MET A 39 10.25 12.49 10.53
N SER A 40 11.04 12.97 11.50
CA SER A 40 10.63 14.07 12.36
C SER A 40 10.13 15.30 11.59
N PRO A 41 10.85 15.84 10.58
CA PRO A 41 10.35 16.96 9.78
C PRO A 41 9.18 16.58 8.87
N TYR A 42 9.14 15.34 8.34
CA TYR A 42 8.02 14.86 7.54
C TYR A 42 6.72 14.83 8.35
N LEU A 43 6.80 14.35 9.59
CA LEU A 43 5.68 14.25 10.51
C LEU A 43 5.14 15.60 10.96
N GLN A 44 5.87 16.71 10.82
CA GLN A 44 5.36 18.05 11.15
C GLN A 44 4.35 18.60 10.12
N ARG A 45 4.27 18.00 8.93
CA ARG A 45 3.41 18.47 7.83
C ARG A 45 1.95 18.04 8.00
N PRO A 46 0.99 18.75 7.39
CA PRO A 46 -0.42 18.33 7.33
C PRO A 46 -0.61 17.23 6.28
N LEU A 47 -0.25 16.00 6.66
CA LEU A 47 -0.19 14.86 5.76
C LEU A 47 -1.57 14.30 5.35
N TRP A 48 -2.65 14.73 5.99
CA TRP A 48 -4.02 14.27 5.73
C TRP A 48 -4.74 15.02 4.59
N THR A 49 -4.10 16.02 3.98
CA THR A 49 -4.71 16.86 2.93
C THR A 49 -4.81 16.16 1.57
N ASP A 50 -5.63 16.69 0.66
CA ASP A 50 -5.80 16.18 -0.71
C ASP A 50 -4.49 15.99 -1.49
N SER A 51 -3.50 16.83 -1.20
CA SER A 51 -2.20 16.78 -1.89
C SER A 51 -1.22 15.77 -1.29
N GLN A 52 -1.47 15.27 -0.08
CA GLN A 52 -0.50 14.47 0.69
C GLN A 52 -1.03 13.09 1.10
N ALA A 53 -2.33 12.96 1.40
CA ALA A 53 -2.89 11.80 2.10
C ALA A 53 -2.55 10.44 1.47
N TYR A 54 -2.60 10.36 0.14
CA TYR A 54 -2.27 9.14 -0.59
C TYR A 54 -0.81 8.70 -0.38
N ASP A 55 0.14 9.59 -0.69
CA ASP A 55 1.57 9.31 -0.57
C ASP A 55 2.01 9.18 0.89
N ALA A 56 1.38 9.95 1.78
CA ALA A 56 1.65 9.90 3.21
C ALA A 56 1.23 8.58 3.83
N ALA A 57 0.04 8.09 3.49
CA ALA A 57 -0.41 6.81 4.02
C ALA A 57 0.52 5.66 3.54
N HIS A 58 1.03 5.71 2.31
CA HIS A 58 2.10 4.82 1.87
C HIS A 58 3.36 4.92 2.73
N SER A 59 3.77 6.15 3.03
CA SER A 59 5.04 6.44 3.71
C SER A 59 5.00 6.23 5.22
N LEU A 60 3.82 6.27 5.85
CA LEU A 60 3.67 6.22 7.31
C LEU A 60 3.51 4.82 7.88
N LEU A 61 2.97 3.86 7.10
CA LEU A 61 2.62 2.53 7.64
C LEU A 61 3.84 1.80 8.24
N ILE A 62 4.96 1.74 7.52
CA ILE A 62 6.17 1.06 7.99
C ILE A 62 6.84 1.79 9.16
N PRO A 63 7.00 3.13 9.15
CA PRO A 63 7.39 3.89 10.34
C PRO A 63 6.55 3.62 11.58
N ILE A 64 5.22 3.55 11.44
CA ILE A 64 4.33 3.21 12.56
C ILE A 64 4.65 1.81 13.07
N HIS A 65 4.66 0.80 12.19
CA HIS A 65 4.94 -0.58 12.59
C HIS A 65 6.30 -0.69 13.29
N ALA A 66 7.35 -0.10 12.72
CA ALA A 66 8.69 -0.13 13.29
C ALA A 66 8.82 0.60 14.63
N ALA A 67 8.11 1.72 14.83
CA ALA A 67 8.13 2.44 16.10
C ALA A 67 7.64 1.56 17.25
N PHE A 68 6.60 0.76 17.03
CA PHE A 68 6.07 -0.17 18.02
C PHE A 68 6.88 -1.46 18.12
N SER A 69 7.17 -2.12 17.00
CA SER A 69 7.88 -3.41 17.01
C SER A 69 9.31 -3.33 17.56
N LEU A 70 9.98 -2.18 17.37
CA LEU A 70 11.33 -1.93 17.88
C LEU A 70 11.35 -1.24 19.24
N GLY A 71 10.18 -0.95 19.84
CA GLY A 71 10.09 -0.29 21.15
C GLY A 71 10.65 1.14 21.18
N MET A 72 10.58 1.87 20.06
CA MET A 72 11.17 3.21 19.93
C MET A 72 10.22 4.28 20.47
N VAL A 73 10.22 4.48 21.80
CA VAL A 73 9.29 5.38 22.51
C VAL A 73 9.21 6.78 21.89
N GLY A 74 10.35 7.45 21.63
CA GLY A 74 10.33 8.79 21.04
C GLY A 74 9.71 8.87 19.64
N TRP A 75 9.81 7.79 18.84
CA TRP A 75 9.15 7.72 17.54
C TRP A 75 7.64 7.58 17.68
N GLN A 76 7.20 6.78 18.67
CA GLN A 76 5.78 6.62 19.00
C GLN A 76 5.17 7.97 19.44
N ASP A 77 5.90 8.75 20.24
CA ASP A 77 5.45 10.07 20.71
C ASP A 77 5.35 11.10 19.56
N GLU A 78 6.29 11.11 18.63
CA GLU A 78 6.23 11.99 17.44
C GLU A 78 5.05 11.63 16.51
N LEU A 79 4.77 10.33 16.34
CA LEU A 79 3.59 9.85 15.62
C LEU A 79 2.29 10.25 16.33
N ALA A 80 2.24 10.12 17.66
CA ALA A 80 1.09 10.56 18.46
C ALA A 80 0.84 12.07 18.29
N SER A 81 1.90 12.88 18.30
CA SER A 81 1.82 14.32 18.04
C SER A 81 1.28 14.62 16.64
N HIS A 82 1.75 13.88 15.62
CA HIS A 82 1.22 13.98 14.26
C HIS A 82 -0.29 13.70 14.19
N PHE A 83 -0.75 12.58 14.77
CA PHE A 83 -2.17 12.24 14.79
C PHE A 83 -3.00 13.18 15.67
N SER A 84 -2.41 13.80 16.70
CA SER A 84 -3.10 14.82 17.50
C SER A 84 -3.45 16.05 16.66
N ARG A 85 -2.53 16.50 15.80
CA ARG A 85 -2.81 17.60 14.87
C ARG A 85 -3.81 17.22 13.80
N PHE A 86 -3.71 15.99 13.27
CA PHE A 86 -4.73 15.46 12.36
C PHE A 86 -6.14 15.55 12.96
N VAL A 87 -6.33 15.11 14.21
CA VAL A 87 -7.65 15.18 14.86
C VAL A 87 -8.11 16.63 15.05
N ALA A 88 -7.20 17.54 15.42
CA ALA A 88 -7.51 18.96 15.59
C ALA A 88 -7.91 19.67 14.28
N GLU A 89 -7.42 19.17 13.13
CA GLU A 89 -7.62 19.74 11.79
C GLU A 89 -8.30 18.74 10.84
N ALA A 90 -9.20 17.91 11.38
CA ALA A 90 -9.82 16.82 10.64
C ALA A 90 -10.67 17.29 9.44
N ASP A 91 -11.15 18.53 9.46
CA ASP A 91 -11.85 19.17 8.34
C ASP A 91 -10.97 19.30 7.09
N GLY A 92 -9.64 19.26 7.24
CA GLY A 92 -8.67 19.26 6.15
C GLY A 92 -8.41 17.87 5.55
N LEU A 93 -9.09 16.82 6.03
CA LEU A 93 -8.95 15.46 5.51
C LEU A 93 -9.29 15.42 4.01
N ALA A 94 -8.49 14.69 3.25
CA ALA A 94 -8.66 14.54 1.81
C ALA A 94 -10.12 14.26 1.42
N SER A 95 -10.61 15.00 0.43
CA SER A 95 -11.96 14.92 -0.10
C SER A 95 -12.14 13.69 -1.01
N GLY A 96 -11.06 13.23 -1.66
CA GLY A 96 -11.09 12.04 -2.50
C GLY A 96 -11.20 10.75 -1.68
N ASP A 97 -12.09 9.84 -2.08
CA ASP A 97 -12.35 8.59 -1.36
C ASP A 97 -11.09 7.73 -1.15
N LEU A 98 -10.30 7.53 -2.20
CA LEU A 98 -9.09 6.70 -2.11
C LEU A 98 -8.05 7.25 -1.11
N PRO A 99 -7.53 8.50 -1.27
CA PRO A 99 -6.58 9.07 -0.32
C PRO A 99 -7.13 9.12 1.10
N ARG A 100 -8.41 9.46 1.26
CA ARG A 100 -9.09 9.53 2.56
C ARG A 100 -9.11 8.18 3.27
N LEU A 101 -9.66 7.15 2.62
CA LEU A 101 -9.81 5.82 3.21
C LEU A 101 -8.46 5.19 3.53
N GLN A 102 -7.47 5.40 2.66
CA GLN A 102 -6.12 4.91 2.89
C GLN A 102 -5.47 5.56 4.11
N TYR A 103 -5.61 6.88 4.25
CA TYR A 103 -5.08 7.61 5.40
C TYR A 103 -5.78 7.18 6.70
N LEU A 104 -7.11 7.03 6.68
CA LEU A 104 -7.89 6.53 7.82
C LEU A 104 -7.48 5.10 8.21
N PHE A 105 -7.22 4.22 7.24
CA PHE A 105 -6.67 2.89 7.49
C PHE A 105 -5.34 2.98 8.27
N VAL A 106 -4.41 3.82 7.83
CA VAL A 106 -3.11 3.99 8.51
C VAL A 106 -3.25 4.63 9.90
N ALA A 107 -4.13 5.61 10.06
CA ALA A 107 -4.44 6.21 11.35
C ALA A 107 -5.01 5.19 12.35
N SER A 108 -5.91 4.31 11.88
CA SER A 108 -6.43 3.21 12.71
C SER A 108 -5.37 2.16 13.02
N TYR A 109 -4.42 1.92 12.11
CA TYR A 109 -3.30 1.02 12.36
C TYR A 109 -2.43 1.54 13.50
N PHE A 110 -2.11 2.85 13.51
CA PHE A 110 -1.42 3.49 14.64
C PHE A 110 -2.17 3.31 15.96
N ALA A 111 -3.47 3.61 15.99
CA ALA A 111 -4.27 3.47 17.21
C ALA A 111 -4.32 2.02 17.70
N ALA A 112 -4.43 1.05 16.79
CA ALA A 112 -4.39 -0.36 17.12
C ALA A 112 -3.02 -0.79 17.69
N GLU A 113 -1.91 -0.42 17.05
CA GLU A 113 -0.57 -0.71 17.59
C GLU A 113 -0.36 -0.08 18.97
N ALA A 114 -0.76 1.19 19.15
CA ALA A 114 -0.68 1.87 20.45
C ALA A 114 -1.49 1.14 21.53
N SER A 115 -2.71 0.71 21.21
CA SER A 115 -3.57 0.00 22.15
C SER A 115 -2.99 -1.36 22.57
N GLU A 116 -2.52 -2.17 21.61
CA GLU A 116 -2.03 -3.52 21.85
C GLU A 116 -0.67 -3.54 22.56
N HIS A 117 0.13 -2.47 22.41
CA HIS A 117 1.39 -2.29 23.15
C HIS A 117 1.19 -1.62 24.52
N GLY A 118 -0.06 -1.47 25.00
CA GLY A 118 -0.35 -0.86 26.29
C GLY A 118 -0.07 0.65 26.35
N ARG A 119 0.12 1.31 25.21
CA ARG A 119 0.42 2.74 25.05
C ARG A 119 -0.83 3.55 24.69
N LYS A 120 -1.94 3.29 25.37
CA LYS A 120 -3.21 4.00 25.14
C LYS A 120 -3.12 5.51 25.39
N ASP A 121 -2.14 5.95 26.18
CA ASP A 121 -1.78 7.35 26.41
C ASP A 121 -1.43 8.10 25.12
N LEU A 122 -0.94 7.39 24.10
CA LEU A 122 -0.55 7.95 22.82
C LEU A 122 -1.70 8.16 21.85
N ILE A 123 -2.87 7.59 22.12
CA ILE A 123 -4.04 7.72 21.23
C ILE A 123 -4.65 9.11 21.47
N PRO A 124 -4.60 10.03 20.48
CA PRO A 124 -5.11 11.38 20.66
C PRO A 124 -6.59 11.37 21.02
N LYS A 125 -6.98 12.27 21.93
CA LYS A 125 -8.38 12.47 22.30
C LYS A 125 -9.20 12.80 21.04
N GLY A 126 -10.25 12.04 20.80
CA GLY A 126 -11.13 12.21 19.63
C GLY A 126 -10.77 11.34 18.42
N LEU A 127 -9.56 10.75 18.36
CA LEU A 127 -9.17 9.92 17.21
C LEU A 127 -10.08 8.72 17.03
N LEU A 128 -10.40 7.99 18.11
CA LEU A 128 -11.24 6.79 18.02
C LEU A 128 -12.65 7.11 17.53
N GLY A 129 -13.28 8.15 18.09
CA GLY A 129 -14.61 8.60 17.66
C GLY A 129 -14.63 9.08 16.20
N LEU A 130 -13.57 9.76 15.75
CA LEU A 130 -13.41 10.15 14.35
C LEU A 130 -13.31 8.91 13.44
N LEU A 131 -12.48 7.93 13.79
CA LEU A 131 -12.32 6.70 13.01
C LEU A 131 -13.61 5.89 12.93
N GLU A 132 -14.32 5.73 14.05
CA GLU A 132 -15.61 5.04 14.08
C GLU A 132 -16.65 5.75 13.22
N SER A 133 -16.79 7.07 13.34
CA SER A 133 -17.76 7.85 12.56
C SER A 133 -17.46 7.82 11.06
N MET A 134 -16.19 7.95 10.67
CA MET A 134 -15.78 7.89 9.26
C MET A 134 -15.96 6.48 8.69
N PHE A 135 -15.68 5.44 9.48
CA PHE A 135 -15.95 4.06 9.10
C PHE A 135 -17.44 3.83 8.88
N GLU A 136 -18.30 4.14 9.85
CA GLU A 136 -19.75 3.93 9.74
C GLU A 136 -20.33 4.66 8.51
N THR A 137 -19.92 5.91 8.33
CA THR A 137 -20.37 6.73 7.20
C THR A 137 -19.93 6.11 5.87
N SER A 138 -18.65 5.79 5.69
CA SER A 138 -18.15 5.19 4.44
C SER A 138 -18.70 3.79 4.17
N TRP A 139 -18.87 2.98 5.21
CA TRP A 139 -19.36 1.61 5.11
C TRP A 139 -20.83 1.55 4.72
N ALA A 140 -21.68 2.38 5.35
CA ALA A 140 -23.13 2.22 5.30
C ALA A 140 -23.88 3.25 4.44
N SER A 141 -23.39 4.48 4.30
CA SER A 141 -24.22 5.58 3.76
C SER A 141 -23.55 6.47 2.73
N ALA A 142 -22.23 6.67 2.77
CA ALA A 142 -21.54 7.53 1.82
C ALA A 142 -21.69 6.96 0.39
N PRO A 143 -21.87 7.82 -0.63
CA PRO A 143 -21.90 7.37 -2.01
C PRO A 143 -20.62 6.60 -2.38
N ALA A 144 -20.78 5.33 -2.77
CA ALA A 144 -19.67 4.50 -3.22
C ALA A 144 -19.79 4.28 -4.73
N TRP A 145 -18.95 4.96 -5.51
CA TRP A 145 -18.97 4.88 -6.96
C TRP A 145 -18.45 3.53 -7.47
N GLU A 146 -18.98 3.06 -8.60
CA GLU A 146 -18.50 1.90 -9.35
C GLU A 146 -18.64 2.18 -10.86
N TRP A 147 -17.81 1.55 -11.69
CA TRP A 147 -17.88 1.75 -13.14
C TRP A 147 -19.25 1.42 -13.72
N ALA A 148 -19.74 2.33 -14.58
CA ALA A 148 -21.04 2.23 -15.27
C ALA A 148 -22.26 1.98 -14.34
N HIS A 149 -22.16 2.36 -13.07
CA HIS A 149 -23.24 2.23 -12.10
C HIS A 149 -23.49 3.56 -11.39
N THR A 150 -24.72 3.80 -10.93
CA THR A 150 -25.00 4.90 -10.00
C THR A 150 -24.32 4.62 -8.66
N PRO A 151 -23.86 5.64 -7.91
CA PRO A 151 -23.23 5.38 -6.60
C PRO A 151 -24.13 4.53 -5.69
N PHE A 152 -23.51 3.54 -5.04
CA PHE A 152 -24.16 2.74 -4.01
C PHE A 152 -24.28 3.52 -2.71
N ASN A 153 -25.25 3.17 -1.86
CA ASN A 153 -25.33 3.67 -0.50
C ASN A 153 -24.35 2.87 0.38
N GLY A 154 -23.13 3.37 0.51
CA GLY A 154 -22.05 2.75 1.27
C GLY A 154 -21.24 1.70 0.49
N ILE A 155 -20.00 1.54 0.92
CA ILE A 155 -19.05 0.57 0.35
C ILE A 155 -19.54 -0.86 0.57
N ARG A 156 -20.26 -1.12 1.67
CA ARG A 156 -20.88 -2.42 1.93
C ARG A 156 -21.77 -2.86 0.77
N ALA A 157 -22.67 -1.99 0.32
CA ALA A 157 -23.61 -2.31 -0.75
C ALA A 157 -22.88 -2.58 -2.07
N ARG A 158 -21.85 -1.78 -2.39
CA ARG A 158 -20.99 -1.98 -3.55
C ARG A 158 -20.30 -3.34 -3.53
N ILE A 159 -19.66 -3.70 -2.43
CA ILE A 159 -18.97 -5.00 -2.27
C ILE A 159 -19.97 -6.15 -2.40
N LEU A 160 -21.12 -6.09 -1.73
CA LEU A 160 -22.11 -7.17 -1.78
C LEU A 160 -22.69 -7.34 -3.18
N TRP A 161 -22.84 -6.26 -3.95
CA TRP A 161 -23.20 -6.34 -5.36
C TRP A 161 -22.11 -7.05 -6.17
N LYS A 162 -20.82 -6.73 -5.99
CA LYS A 162 -19.71 -7.44 -6.67
C LYS A 162 -19.70 -8.94 -6.36
N LEU A 163 -19.86 -9.29 -5.08
CA LEU A 163 -19.91 -10.69 -4.61
C LEU A 163 -21.19 -11.44 -5.03
N SER A 164 -22.18 -10.74 -5.60
CA SER A 164 -23.35 -11.38 -6.21
C SER A 164 -23.10 -11.87 -7.64
N HIS A 165 -21.92 -11.57 -8.20
CA HIS A 165 -21.51 -11.96 -9.55
C HIS A 165 -22.51 -11.53 -10.64
N PRO A 166 -22.92 -10.25 -10.67
CA PRO A 166 -23.90 -9.78 -11.63
C PRO A 166 -23.34 -9.89 -13.05
N LYS A 167 -24.22 -10.09 -14.03
CA LYS A 167 -23.81 -10.03 -15.43
C LYS A 167 -23.54 -8.57 -15.81
N THR A 168 -22.29 -8.27 -16.16
CA THR A 168 -21.85 -6.94 -16.61
C THR A 168 -21.27 -7.01 -18.03
N PRO A 169 -21.30 -5.91 -18.80
CA PRO A 169 -20.68 -5.88 -20.13
C PRO A 169 -19.15 -6.10 -20.09
N TRP A 170 -18.51 -5.68 -19.00
CA TRP A 170 -17.08 -5.81 -18.77
C TRP A 170 -16.84 -6.45 -17.40
N ARG A 171 -15.88 -7.36 -17.32
CA ARG A 171 -15.53 -8.10 -16.10
C ARG A 171 -14.97 -7.19 -15.03
N TYR A 172 -14.18 -6.19 -15.42
CA TYR A 172 -13.56 -5.29 -14.46
C TYR A 172 -14.56 -4.44 -13.66
N TYR A 173 -15.83 -4.36 -14.06
CA TYR A 173 -16.88 -3.70 -13.28
C TYR A 173 -17.16 -4.42 -11.95
N GLN A 174 -16.72 -5.66 -11.79
CA GLN A 174 -16.95 -6.47 -10.60
C GLN A 174 -15.69 -6.59 -9.72
N VAL A 175 -14.58 -5.97 -10.16
CA VAL A 175 -13.31 -6.01 -9.46
C VAL A 175 -13.42 -5.30 -8.12
N LEU A 176 -13.02 -5.97 -7.05
CA LEU A 176 -12.77 -5.31 -5.77
C LEU A 176 -11.56 -4.40 -5.93
N ILE A 177 -11.57 -3.19 -5.36
CA ILE A 177 -10.47 -2.23 -5.52
C ILE A 177 -9.93 -1.79 -4.16
N ASP A 178 -8.81 -1.06 -4.12
CA ASP A 178 -8.22 -0.51 -2.88
C ASP A 178 -9.27 0.17 -1.97
N GLN A 179 -10.22 0.91 -2.56
CA GLN A 179 -11.31 1.56 -1.82
C GLN A 179 -12.29 0.58 -1.15
N ASP A 180 -12.42 -0.65 -1.65
CA ASP A 180 -13.21 -1.71 -1.01
C ASP A 180 -12.44 -2.30 0.18
N PHE A 181 -11.10 -2.34 0.11
CA PHE A 181 -10.26 -3.01 1.11
C PHE A 181 -9.88 -2.13 2.30
N TYR A 182 -9.63 -0.83 2.10
CA TYR A 182 -9.24 0.05 3.22
C TYR A 182 -10.28 0.13 4.35
N PRO A 183 -11.59 0.21 4.10
CA PRO A 183 -12.61 0.14 5.16
C PRO A 183 -12.58 -1.20 5.92
N LEU A 184 -12.26 -2.31 5.26
CA LEU A 184 -12.15 -3.62 5.91
C LEU A 184 -10.94 -3.68 6.83
N GLY A 185 -9.80 -3.12 6.40
CA GLY A 185 -8.62 -2.95 7.25
C GLY A 185 -8.87 -2.01 8.43
N LEU A 186 -9.60 -0.91 8.20
CA LEU A 186 -10.05 0.02 9.24
C LEU A 186 -10.95 -0.70 10.27
N ALA A 187 -11.94 -1.48 9.83
CA ALA A 187 -12.79 -2.29 10.69
C ALA A 187 -11.97 -3.30 11.51
N ALA A 188 -11.00 -3.98 10.89
CA ALA A 188 -10.12 -4.91 11.59
C ALA A 188 -9.30 -4.21 12.69
N ASN A 189 -8.79 -3.00 12.42
CA ASN A 189 -8.09 -2.22 13.43
C ASN A 189 -9.04 -1.71 14.54
N LEU A 190 -10.28 -1.34 14.23
CA LEU A 190 -11.28 -1.01 15.25
C LEU A 190 -11.61 -2.22 16.15
N ARG A 191 -11.75 -3.42 15.58
CA ARG A 191 -11.90 -4.65 16.37
C ARG A 191 -10.69 -4.93 17.26
N ARG A 192 -9.47 -4.74 16.75
CA ARG A 192 -8.23 -4.86 17.54
C ARG A 192 -8.25 -3.93 18.76
N ILE A 193 -8.63 -2.67 18.55
CA ILE A 193 -8.75 -1.68 19.63
C ILE A 193 -9.86 -2.10 20.62
N ALA A 194 -11.01 -2.58 20.13
CA ALA A 194 -12.10 -3.06 20.98
C ALA A 194 -11.68 -4.26 21.86
N ASN A 195 -10.86 -5.17 21.35
CA ASN A 195 -10.32 -6.30 22.11
C ASN A 195 -9.42 -5.87 23.30
N THR A 196 -8.91 -4.63 23.30
CA THR A 196 -8.18 -4.05 24.45
C THR A 196 -9.08 -3.43 25.51
N GLY A 197 -10.40 -3.37 25.26
CA GLY A 197 -11.39 -2.74 26.13
C GLY A 197 -11.44 -1.21 26.04
N LEU A 198 -10.76 -0.60 25.07
CA LEU A 198 -10.76 0.87 24.89
C LEU A 198 -12.05 1.41 24.27
N ILE A 199 -12.70 0.62 23.42
CA ILE A 199 -13.98 0.92 22.80
C ILE A 199 -14.84 -0.34 22.81
N ASN A 200 -16.15 -0.16 22.70
CA ASN A 200 -17.05 -1.27 22.42
C ASN A 200 -17.09 -1.49 20.92
N GLU A 201 -17.03 -2.75 20.49
CA GLU A 201 -17.19 -3.05 19.08
C GLU A 201 -18.61 -2.70 18.60
N LYS A 202 -18.68 -1.98 17.48
CA LYS A 202 -19.94 -1.67 16.80
C LYS A 202 -20.37 -2.80 15.86
N LYS A 203 -21.68 -2.94 15.64
CA LYS A 203 -22.25 -4.00 14.78
C LYS A 203 -21.71 -3.93 13.36
N GLU A 204 -21.49 -2.74 12.84
CA GLU A 204 -20.98 -2.44 11.51
C GLU A 204 -19.55 -2.98 11.33
N VAL A 205 -18.74 -2.97 12.40
CA VAL A 205 -17.39 -3.53 12.39
C VAL A 205 -17.47 -5.05 12.22
N GLY A 206 -18.31 -5.73 13.01
CA GLY A 206 -18.53 -7.18 12.88
C GLY A 206 -19.08 -7.58 11.51
N ASP A 207 -20.01 -6.79 10.95
CA ASP A 207 -20.53 -6.99 9.59
C ASP A 207 -19.43 -6.84 8.52
N ALA A 208 -18.60 -5.79 8.59
CA ALA A 208 -17.48 -5.61 7.66
C ALA A 208 -16.46 -6.75 7.73
N LEU A 209 -16.15 -7.23 8.93
CA LEU A 209 -15.29 -8.40 9.11
C LEU A 209 -15.89 -9.68 8.51
N GLY A 210 -17.20 -9.89 8.67
CA GLY A 210 -17.93 -10.97 8.00
C GLY A 210 -17.86 -10.86 6.47
N VAL A 211 -18.01 -9.66 5.93
CA VAL A 211 -17.87 -9.39 4.49
C VAL A 211 -16.43 -9.62 4.01
N ALA A 212 -15.42 -9.22 4.78
CA ALA A 212 -14.02 -9.49 4.46
C ALA A 212 -13.74 -10.98 4.36
N LYS A 213 -14.22 -11.78 5.32
CA LYS A 213 -14.10 -13.24 5.28
C LYS A 213 -14.79 -13.82 4.03
N ARG A 214 -15.98 -13.31 3.69
CA ARG A 214 -16.70 -13.72 2.49
C ARG A 214 -15.92 -13.41 1.21
N ILE A 215 -15.33 -12.23 1.07
CA ILE A 215 -14.48 -11.87 -0.07
C ILE A 215 -13.39 -12.92 -0.26
N PHE A 216 -12.58 -13.14 0.78
CA PHE A 216 -11.44 -14.05 0.64
C PHE A 216 -11.86 -15.52 0.50
N ALA A 217 -13.03 -15.92 1.00
CA ALA A 217 -13.55 -17.27 0.81
C ALA A 217 -14.10 -17.50 -0.60
N GLN A 218 -14.64 -16.48 -1.27
CA GLN A 218 -15.29 -16.59 -2.57
C GLN A 218 -14.35 -16.26 -3.75
N GLU A 219 -13.52 -15.23 -3.58
CA GLU A 219 -12.80 -14.60 -4.68
C GLU A 219 -11.32 -15.05 -4.79
N VAL A 220 -10.83 -15.80 -3.79
CA VAL A 220 -9.47 -16.35 -3.79
C VAL A 220 -9.42 -17.65 -4.58
N SER A 221 -8.50 -17.71 -5.54
CA SER A 221 -8.15 -18.92 -6.28
C SER A 221 -6.83 -19.48 -5.75
N TRP A 222 -6.91 -20.60 -5.03
CA TRP A 222 -5.73 -21.32 -4.53
C TRP A 222 -4.97 -22.00 -5.67
N GLN A 223 -3.64 -21.88 -5.64
CA GLN A 223 -2.72 -22.47 -6.59
C GLN A 223 -2.19 -23.81 -6.06
N VAL A 224 -1.66 -24.64 -6.96
CA VAL A 224 -1.19 -26.01 -6.64
C VAL A 224 -0.04 -26.01 -5.63
N ASP A 225 0.78 -24.97 -5.62
CA ASP A 225 1.92 -24.80 -4.70
C ASP A 225 1.51 -24.20 -3.33
N GLY A 226 0.22 -23.92 -3.12
CA GLY A 226 -0.30 -23.28 -1.92
C GLY A 226 -0.29 -21.75 -1.97
N GLY A 227 0.16 -21.15 -3.07
CA GLY A 227 -0.06 -19.73 -3.37
C GLY A 227 -1.53 -19.42 -3.64
N TRP A 228 -1.88 -18.15 -3.81
CA TRP A 228 -3.23 -17.77 -4.23
C TRP A 228 -3.27 -16.44 -4.98
N LEU A 229 -4.31 -16.31 -5.80
CA LEU A 229 -4.62 -15.11 -6.59
C LEU A 229 -6.03 -14.60 -6.22
N LEU A 230 -6.22 -13.28 -6.18
CA LEU A 230 -7.54 -12.67 -6.02
C LEU A 230 -8.15 -12.40 -7.40
N GLN A 231 -9.38 -12.84 -7.63
CA GLN A 231 -10.16 -12.52 -8.83
C GLN A 231 -9.38 -12.65 -10.17
N PRO A 232 -8.68 -13.78 -10.44
CA PRO A 232 -7.93 -13.93 -11.68
C PRO A 232 -8.85 -13.80 -12.90
N GLY A 233 -8.44 -13.00 -13.88
CA GLY A 233 -9.19 -12.74 -15.11
C GLY A 233 -10.29 -11.68 -15.01
N TYR A 234 -10.52 -11.07 -13.84
CA TYR A 234 -11.47 -9.95 -13.73
C TYR A 234 -10.92 -8.67 -14.34
N TRP A 235 -9.59 -8.52 -14.36
CA TRP A 235 -8.91 -7.38 -14.96
C TRP A 235 -8.65 -7.52 -16.46
N SER A 236 -8.98 -8.68 -17.07
CA SER A 236 -8.55 -9.03 -18.44
C SER A 236 -8.99 -8.03 -19.52
N ASP A 237 -10.11 -7.35 -19.29
CA ASP A 237 -10.70 -6.36 -20.19
C ASP A 237 -10.58 -4.91 -19.68
N HIS A 238 -9.84 -4.70 -18.58
CA HIS A 238 -9.56 -3.36 -18.08
C HIS A 238 -8.53 -2.65 -18.98
N PRO A 239 -8.71 -1.35 -19.32
CA PRO A 239 -7.78 -0.61 -20.17
C PRO A 239 -6.32 -0.65 -19.71
N ASP A 240 -6.08 -0.54 -18.39
CA ASP A 240 -4.73 -0.62 -17.81
C ASP A 240 -4.03 -1.98 -18.04
N TYR A 241 -4.78 -3.06 -18.29
CA TYR A 241 -4.30 -4.43 -18.44
C TYR A 241 -4.30 -4.90 -19.91
N LEU A 242 -4.78 -4.06 -20.82
CA LEU A 242 -4.99 -4.40 -22.23
C LEU A 242 -3.70 -4.84 -22.96
N TYR A 243 -2.54 -4.48 -22.42
CA TYR A 243 -1.22 -4.78 -22.98
C TYR A 243 -0.40 -5.76 -22.11
N ALA A 244 -1.02 -6.42 -21.13
CA ALA A 244 -0.34 -7.30 -20.18
C ALA A 244 0.40 -8.48 -20.84
N GLY A 245 0.00 -8.90 -22.05
CA GLY A 245 0.70 -9.93 -22.82
C GLY A 245 1.89 -9.43 -23.65
N GLN A 246 2.14 -8.12 -23.70
CA GLN A 246 3.29 -7.56 -24.41
C GLN A 246 4.56 -7.65 -23.56
N ALA A 247 5.63 -8.25 -24.12
CA ALA A 247 6.88 -8.50 -23.40
C ALA A 247 7.82 -7.28 -23.33
N ALA A 248 7.64 -6.26 -24.17
CA ALA A 248 8.51 -5.08 -24.21
C ALA A 248 7.78 -3.89 -24.82
N LYS A 249 8.12 -2.67 -24.36
CA LYS A 249 7.56 -1.42 -24.89
C LYS A 249 8.05 -1.19 -26.31
N THR A 250 7.19 -1.40 -27.31
CA THR A 250 7.53 -1.17 -28.72
C THR A 250 6.59 -0.11 -29.33
N PRO A 251 7.10 0.79 -30.19
CA PRO A 251 6.25 1.75 -30.89
C PRO A 251 5.17 1.04 -31.71
N GLY A 252 3.92 1.50 -31.59
CA GLY A 252 2.79 0.97 -32.37
C GLY A 252 2.29 -0.41 -31.93
N MET A 253 2.68 -0.91 -30.75
CA MET A 253 2.18 -2.19 -30.26
C MET A 253 0.65 -2.22 -30.18
N SER A 254 0.08 -3.37 -30.55
CA SER A 254 -1.37 -3.61 -30.45
C SER A 254 -1.73 -4.20 -29.08
N PRO A 255 -2.99 -4.04 -28.63
CA PRO A 255 -3.53 -4.78 -27.49
C PRO A 255 -3.17 -6.27 -27.51
N CYS A 256 -2.78 -6.80 -26.36
CA CYS A 256 -2.53 -8.23 -26.12
C CYS A 256 -3.06 -8.58 -24.72
N PRO A 257 -4.40 -8.61 -24.56
CA PRO A 257 -5.02 -8.90 -23.26
C PRO A 257 -4.76 -10.35 -22.86
N VAL A 258 -4.62 -10.57 -21.55
CA VAL A 258 -4.42 -11.90 -20.96
C VAL A 258 -5.71 -12.30 -20.23
N PRO A 259 -6.44 -13.36 -20.67
CA PRO A 259 -7.78 -13.68 -20.17
C PRO A 259 -7.89 -13.98 -18.68
N ASP A 260 -6.82 -14.51 -18.07
CA ASP A 260 -6.73 -14.97 -16.68
C ASP A 260 -5.82 -14.07 -15.82
N ILE A 261 -5.48 -12.87 -16.31
CA ILE A 261 -4.51 -11.99 -15.65
C ILE A 261 -4.91 -11.70 -14.20
N ALA A 262 -3.96 -11.86 -13.29
CA ALA A 262 -4.13 -11.49 -11.90
C ALA A 262 -3.97 -9.98 -11.69
N TRP A 263 -4.23 -9.52 -10.47
CA TRP A 263 -3.88 -8.18 -10.03
C TRP A 263 -2.40 -7.84 -10.26
N ASP A 264 -2.11 -6.56 -10.47
CA ASP A 264 -0.75 -6.06 -10.48
C ASP A 264 -0.13 -6.09 -9.07
N SER A 265 1.19 -6.29 -9.04
CA SER A 265 2.00 -6.41 -7.83
C SER A 265 2.05 -5.09 -7.03
N ALA A 266 1.80 -3.96 -7.69
CA ALA A 266 1.77 -2.65 -7.05
C ALA A 266 0.58 -2.52 -6.10
N HIS A 267 -0.65 -2.75 -6.55
CA HIS A 267 -1.82 -2.72 -5.64
C HIS A 267 -1.81 -3.93 -4.70
N PHE A 268 -1.28 -5.08 -5.11
CA PHE A 268 -1.18 -6.22 -4.19
C PHE A 268 -0.20 -5.98 -3.02
N SER A 269 0.72 -5.03 -3.14
CA SER A 269 1.61 -4.65 -2.03
C SER A 269 0.86 -4.19 -0.78
N ARG A 270 -0.45 -3.89 -0.88
CA ARG A 270 -1.28 -3.52 0.27
C ARG A 270 -1.73 -4.71 1.12
N PHE A 271 -1.77 -5.90 0.55
CA PHE A 271 -2.36 -7.09 1.18
C PHE A 271 -1.62 -7.60 2.41
N PRO A 272 -0.28 -7.55 2.52
CA PRO A 272 0.41 -7.92 3.75
C PRO A 272 -0.08 -7.12 4.96
N ALA A 273 -0.31 -5.81 4.79
CA ALA A 273 -0.85 -4.94 5.82
C ALA A 273 -2.30 -5.30 6.17
N LEU A 274 -3.15 -5.39 5.15
CA LEU A 274 -4.58 -5.71 5.29
C LEU A 274 -4.79 -7.06 5.99
N LEU A 275 -4.11 -8.10 5.53
CA LEU A 275 -4.23 -9.45 6.09
C LEU A 275 -3.65 -9.52 7.50
N THR A 276 -2.60 -8.76 7.80
CA THR A 276 -2.08 -8.65 9.16
C THR A 276 -3.11 -8.01 10.10
N SER A 277 -3.76 -6.92 9.68
CA SER A 277 -4.85 -6.29 10.44
C SER A 277 -6.02 -7.27 10.64
N LEU A 278 -6.47 -7.94 9.58
CA LEU A 278 -7.57 -8.91 9.65
C LEU A 278 -7.23 -10.10 10.56
N ARG A 279 -6.03 -10.68 10.42
CA ARG A 279 -5.58 -11.79 11.27
C ARG A 279 -5.52 -11.39 12.75
N ARG A 280 -5.00 -10.20 13.06
CA ARG A 280 -4.88 -9.70 14.45
C ARG A 280 -6.19 -9.23 15.06
N ALA A 281 -7.23 -9.03 14.27
CA ALA A 281 -8.58 -8.74 14.78
C ALA A 281 -9.19 -9.91 15.58
N TYR A 282 -8.62 -11.12 15.42
CA TYR A 282 -9.07 -12.35 16.08
C TYR A 282 -8.00 -12.90 17.01
N SER A 283 -8.44 -13.55 18.09
CA SER A 283 -7.59 -14.33 18.97
C SER A 283 -7.10 -15.62 18.30
N PHE A 284 -5.98 -16.17 18.77
CA PHE A 284 -5.39 -17.41 18.23
C PHE A 284 -6.33 -18.63 18.23
N ALA A 285 -7.32 -18.64 19.14
CA ALA A 285 -8.27 -19.74 19.26
C ALA A 285 -9.35 -19.70 18.15
N GLU A 286 -9.68 -18.51 17.65
CA GLU A 286 -10.76 -18.30 16.69
C GLU A 286 -10.42 -18.89 15.31
N PRO A 287 -11.38 -19.55 14.62
CA PRO A 287 -11.18 -20.07 13.28
C PRO A 287 -10.72 -19.02 12.25
N GLU A 288 -11.18 -17.80 12.40
CA GLU A 288 -10.85 -16.65 11.55
C GLU A 288 -9.37 -16.33 11.60
N PHE A 289 -8.73 -16.42 12.77
CA PHE A 289 -7.28 -16.24 12.88
C PHE A 289 -6.55 -17.24 11.97
N ARG A 290 -6.91 -18.53 12.03
CA ARG A 290 -6.30 -19.59 11.20
C ARG A 290 -6.55 -19.39 9.72
N PHE A 291 -7.76 -18.94 9.35
CA PHE A 291 -8.11 -18.62 7.97
C PHE A 291 -7.23 -17.50 7.40
N TYR A 292 -7.08 -16.38 8.12
CA TYR A 292 -6.22 -15.29 7.66
C TYR A 292 -4.72 -15.63 7.75
N ASP A 293 -4.31 -16.45 8.71
CA ASP A 293 -2.93 -16.97 8.77
C ASP A 293 -2.57 -17.83 7.54
N GLN A 294 -3.51 -18.66 7.07
CA GLN A 294 -3.36 -19.41 5.82
C GLN A 294 -3.22 -18.48 4.61
N LEU A 295 -4.02 -17.40 4.54
CA LEU A 295 -3.92 -16.40 3.48
C LEU A 295 -2.57 -15.67 3.49
N VAL A 296 -2.05 -15.30 4.67
CA VAL A 296 -0.71 -14.67 4.77
C VAL A 296 0.37 -15.62 4.27
N LYS A 297 0.34 -16.89 4.67
CA LYS A 297 1.30 -17.92 4.22
C LYS A 297 1.21 -18.16 2.71
N GLY A 298 -0.01 -18.27 2.17
CA GLY A 298 -0.20 -18.42 0.73
C GLY A 298 0.23 -17.18 -0.06
N LEU A 299 0.06 -15.97 0.51
CA LEU A 299 0.54 -14.74 -0.13
C LEU A 299 2.07 -14.70 -0.17
N GLU A 300 2.74 -15.16 0.89
CA GLU A 300 4.19 -15.29 0.90
C GLU A 300 4.67 -16.27 -0.19
N ILE A 301 4.01 -17.42 -0.32
CA ILE A 301 4.32 -18.38 -1.41
C ILE A 301 4.13 -17.71 -2.77
N GLN A 302 2.98 -17.08 -3.00
CA GLN A 302 2.69 -16.42 -4.27
C GLN A 302 3.75 -15.38 -4.61
N PHE A 303 4.09 -14.53 -3.65
CA PHE A 303 5.08 -13.49 -3.81
C PHE A 303 6.45 -14.06 -4.15
N PHE A 304 6.96 -15.04 -3.40
CA PHE A 304 8.33 -15.53 -3.60
C PHE A 304 8.50 -16.51 -4.76
N VAL A 305 7.46 -17.28 -5.09
CA VAL A 305 7.55 -18.28 -6.15
C VAL A 305 7.28 -17.66 -7.52
N HIS A 306 6.34 -16.71 -7.61
CA HIS A 306 5.86 -16.21 -8.90
C HIS A 306 6.28 -14.77 -9.19
N VAL A 307 6.29 -13.90 -8.18
CA VAL A 307 6.37 -12.44 -8.38
C VAL A 307 7.76 -11.86 -8.16
N ALA A 308 8.41 -12.21 -7.05
CA ALA A 308 9.72 -11.71 -6.69
C ALA A 308 10.80 -12.46 -7.49
N GLU A 309 11.51 -11.72 -8.33
CA GLU A 309 12.63 -12.22 -9.11
C GLU A 309 13.93 -11.92 -8.35
N PRO A 310 14.76 -12.94 -8.04
CA PRO A 310 16.01 -12.75 -7.33
C PRO A 310 17.06 -12.01 -8.20
N PRO A 311 18.16 -11.53 -7.58
CA PRO A 311 19.31 -11.02 -8.30
C PRO A 311 19.80 -12.01 -9.37
N SER A 312 20.20 -11.49 -10.52
CA SER A 312 20.69 -12.28 -11.66
C SER A 312 21.89 -11.58 -12.32
N LYS A 313 22.44 -12.18 -13.38
CA LYS A 313 23.47 -11.53 -14.20
C LYS A 313 22.97 -10.24 -14.86
N ASP A 314 21.68 -10.13 -15.12
CA ASP A 314 21.08 -9.00 -15.82
C ASP A 314 20.66 -7.86 -14.87
N PHE A 315 20.49 -8.16 -13.59
CA PHE A 315 20.09 -7.16 -12.60
C PHE A 315 20.57 -7.53 -11.19
N PRO A 316 21.27 -6.64 -10.47
CA PRO A 316 22.04 -7.01 -9.28
C PRO A 316 21.22 -7.15 -7.98
N THR A 317 19.91 -6.92 -8.03
CA THR A 317 19.03 -7.00 -6.87
C THR A 317 17.69 -7.62 -7.21
N TRP A 318 16.83 -7.76 -6.20
CA TRP A 318 15.46 -8.23 -6.37
C TRP A 318 14.67 -7.27 -7.25
N ARG A 319 13.67 -7.79 -7.95
CA ARG A 319 12.68 -7.01 -8.72
C ARG A 319 11.34 -7.73 -8.73
N LEU A 320 10.25 -7.02 -8.95
CA LEU A 320 8.91 -7.61 -8.99
C LEU A 320 8.47 -7.75 -10.42
N LYS A 321 7.92 -8.92 -10.78
CA LYS A 321 7.10 -9.03 -11.98
C LYS A 321 5.83 -8.21 -11.80
N ASN A 322 5.34 -7.60 -12.87
CA ASN A 322 4.23 -6.65 -12.77
C ASN A 322 2.92 -7.28 -12.27
N PHE A 323 2.67 -8.58 -12.50
CA PHE A 323 1.41 -9.23 -12.11
C PHE A 323 1.61 -10.35 -11.10
N MET A 324 0.63 -10.53 -10.23
CA MET A 324 0.68 -11.49 -9.13
C MET A 324 0.70 -12.96 -9.57
N ASP A 325 0.25 -13.25 -10.78
CA ASP A 325 0.35 -14.59 -11.41
C ASP A 325 1.75 -14.89 -11.97
N GLY A 326 2.71 -13.99 -11.77
CA GLY A 326 4.07 -14.14 -12.25
C GLY A 326 4.28 -13.76 -13.71
N ARG A 327 3.27 -13.17 -14.38
CA ARG A 327 3.47 -12.52 -15.67
C ARG A 327 4.13 -11.16 -15.49
N ASN A 328 4.87 -10.75 -16.51
CA ASN A 328 5.70 -9.54 -16.43
C ASN A 328 5.65 -8.70 -17.71
N GLY A 329 4.48 -8.60 -18.33
CA GLY A 329 4.29 -7.74 -19.48
C GLY A 329 3.94 -6.30 -19.10
N ILE A 330 3.49 -5.54 -20.09
CA ILE A 330 3.25 -4.10 -19.94
C ILE A 330 1.97 -3.84 -19.15
N PHE A 331 2.07 -2.93 -18.19
CA PHE A 331 0.96 -2.44 -17.38
C PHE A 331 0.73 -0.94 -17.63
N ARG A 332 -0.53 -0.50 -17.60
CA ARG A 332 -0.92 0.91 -17.78
C ARG A 332 -0.28 1.55 -19.00
N TRP A 333 -0.46 0.96 -20.17
CA TRP A 333 -0.04 1.61 -21.41
C TRP A 333 -0.96 2.78 -21.77
N GLN A 334 -0.42 3.83 -22.38
CA GLN A 334 -1.10 5.12 -22.60
C GLN A 334 -1.55 5.80 -21.30
N TYR A 335 -0.83 5.57 -20.20
CA TYR A 335 -1.25 6.13 -18.91
C TYR A 335 -1.15 7.66 -18.95
N PRO A 336 -2.24 8.39 -18.63
CA PRO A 336 -2.30 9.84 -18.85
C PRO A 336 -1.17 10.62 -18.16
N SER A 337 -0.66 10.11 -17.05
CA SER A 337 0.42 10.75 -16.31
C SER A 337 1.81 10.56 -16.89
N LEU A 338 2.02 9.49 -17.67
CA LEU A 338 3.27 9.18 -18.35
C LEU A 338 3.29 9.73 -19.79
N GLY A 339 2.11 10.06 -20.30
CA GLY A 339 1.92 10.59 -21.65
C GLY A 339 1.73 9.49 -22.70
N PRO A 340 1.52 9.89 -23.97
CA PRO A 340 1.24 8.96 -25.05
C PRO A 340 2.40 7.99 -25.29
N GLY A 341 2.07 6.73 -25.57
CA GLY A 341 3.03 5.67 -25.86
C GLY A 341 3.95 5.35 -24.69
N GLN A 342 3.45 5.52 -23.45
CA GLN A 342 4.18 5.19 -22.22
C GLN A 342 3.32 4.36 -21.28
N GLY A 343 3.99 3.63 -20.39
CA GLY A 343 3.41 2.74 -19.39
C GLY A 343 4.51 2.09 -18.56
N TYR A 344 4.13 1.08 -17.78
CA TYR A 344 5.04 0.27 -16.97
C TYR A 344 5.49 -0.93 -17.80
N GLY A 345 6.78 -1.01 -18.07
CA GLY A 345 7.41 -2.14 -18.74
C GLY A 345 7.66 -3.28 -17.77
N PRO A 346 8.20 -4.40 -18.26
CA PRO A 346 8.61 -5.50 -17.40
C PRO A 346 9.44 -5.01 -16.22
N PHE A 347 9.05 -5.46 -15.03
CA PHE A 347 9.66 -5.13 -13.74
C PHE A 347 9.49 -3.70 -13.22
N GLU A 348 8.87 -2.78 -13.95
CA GLU A 348 8.81 -1.38 -13.53
C GLU A 348 7.86 -1.13 -12.33
N ASP A 349 6.99 -2.08 -11.98
CA ASP A 349 6.25 -2.04 -10.71
C ASP A 349 7.11 -2.31 -9.47
N SER A 350 8.39 -2.67 -9.64
CA SER A 350 9.34 -2.88 -8.53
C SER A 350 9.44 -1.68 -7.59
N VAL A 351 9.14 -0.46 -8.06
CA VAL A 351 9.08 0.76 -7.23
C VAL A 351 8.29 0.56 -5.93
N VAL A 352 7.25 -0.29 -5.91
CA VAL A 352 6.43 -0.52 -4.72
C VAL A 352 7.14 -1.26 -3.59
N LEU A 353 8.27 -1.94 -3.85
CA LEU A 353 9.10 -2.45 -2.76
C LEU A 353 9.59 -1.29 -1.90
N THR A 354 9.86 -0.11 -2.46
CA THR A 354 10.32 1.06 -1.67
C THR A 354 9.29 1.63 -0.70
N LEU A 355 8.02 1.20 -0.80
CA LEU A 355 6.98 1.49 0.19
C LEU A 355 7.16 0.66 1.46
N GLY A 356 7.86 -0.47 1.37
CA GLY A 356 8.17 -1.35 2.50
C GLY A 356 7.04 -2.27 2.94
N TRP A 357 5.81 -2.13 2.43
CA TRP A 357 4.64 -2.86 2.93
C TRP A 357 4.76 -4.39 2.86
N TRP A 358 5.54 -4.93 1.92
CA TRP A 358 5.81 -6.36 1.87
C TRP A 358 6.51 -6.89 3.13
N SER A 359 7.25 -6.06 3.88
CA SER A 359 7.90 -6.49 5.12
C SER A 359 6.90 -7.00 6.17
N LEU A 360 5.63 -6.61 6.07
CA LEU A 360 4.56 -7.09 6.93
C LEU A 360 4.15 -8.55 6.68
N LEU A 361 4.73 -9.23 5.68
CA LEU A 361 4.74 -10.70 5.65
C LEU A 361 5.47 -11.28 6.89
N GLY A 362 6.36 -10.50 7.52
CA GLY A 362 6.96 -10.81 8.82
C GLY A 362 8.03 -11.90 8.80
N THR A 363 8.45 -12.36 7.62
CA THR A 363 9.38 -13.49 7.49
C THR A 363 10.83 -13.04 7.28
N LYS A 364 11.77 -13.93 7.61
CA LYS A 364 13.20 -13.67 7.37
C LYS A 364 13.49 -13.45 5.87
N ARG A 365 12.76 -14.14 4.99
CA ARG A 365 12.95 -14.04 3.53
C ARG A 365 12.67 -12.63 3.02
N ILE A 366 11.60 -11.99 3.50
CA ILE A 366 11.28 -10.64 3.04
C ILE A 366 12.25 -9.59 3.58
N ARG A 367 12.73 -9.77 4.82
CA ARG A 367 13.82 -8.95 5.37
C ARG A 367 15.11 -9.05 4.54
N THR A 368 15.43 -10.23 4.01
CA THR A 368 16.57 -10.41 3.10
C THR A 368 16.41 -9.58 1.83
N ILE A 369 15.23 -9.56 1.19
CA ILE A 369 14.99 -8.70 0.01
C ILE A 369 15.33 -7.24 0.32
N TYR A 370 14.80 -6.72 1.43
CA TYR A 370 15.04 -5.33 1.83
C TYR A 370 16.51 -5.05 2.18
N SER A 371 17.19 -6.02 2.79
CA SER A 371 18.60 -5.91 3.15
C SER A 371 19.51 -5.91 1.92
N ASP A 372 19.19 -6.72 0.91
CA ASP A 372 19.91 -6.80 -0.36
C ASP A 372 19.67 -5.56 -1.23
N LEU A 373 18.46 -5.00 -1.19
CA LEU A 373 18.06 -3.83 -1.97
C LEU A 373 18.70 -2.52 -1.44
N LEU A 374 18.79 -2.37 -0.12
CA LEU A 374 19.21 -1.13 0.53
C LEU A 374 20.54 -0.54 0.04
N PRO A 375 21.67 -1.28 0.00
CA PRO A 375 22.96 -0.69 -0.41
C PRO A 375 22.94 -0.24 -1.87
N LEU A 376 22.18 -0.93 -2.73
CA LEU A 376 22.10 -0.63 -4.16
C LEU A 376 21.19 0.56 -4.46
N LEU A 377 20.11 0.78 -3.70
CA LEU A 377 19.34 2.02 -3.76
C LEU A 377 20.19 3.26 -3.43
N GLN A 378 21.26 3.11 -2.66
CA GLN A 378 22.14 4.22 -2.28
C GLN A 378 23.28 4.46 -3.27
N SER A 379 23.71 3.43 -4.01
CA SER A 379 24.98 3.48 -4.75
C SER A 379 24.86 3.16 -6.25
N ASP A 380 23.83 2.43 -6.68
CA ASP A 380 23.69 1.96 -8.05
C ASP A 380 22.61 2.75 -8.82
N ARG A 381 23.01 3.46 -9.87
CA ARG A 381 22.11 4.31 -10.66
C ARG A 381 21.10 3.52 -11.49
N VAL A 382 21.45 2.32 -11.94
CA VAL A 382 20.55 1.48 -12.73
C VAL A 382 19.44 0.95 -11.83
N VAL A 383 19.81 0.53 -10.61
CA VAL A 383 18.84 0.16 -9.57
C VAL A 383 17.97 1.36 -9.20
N GLN A 384 18.56 2.51 -8.89
CA GLN A 384 17.82 3.73 -8.58
C GLN A 384 16.81 4.12 -9.67
N ALA A 385 17.18 3.98 -10.95
CA ALA A 385 16.29 4.29 -12.07
C ALA A 385 15.08 3.36 -12.11
N LEU A 386 15.26 2.04 -11.95
CA LEU A 386 14.13 1.10 -11.90
C LEU A 386 13.19 1.43 -10.74
N TYR A 387 13.74 1.67 -9.56
CA TYR A 387 12.98 1.94 -8.34
C TYR A 387 12.48 3.39 -8.23
N HIS A 388 12.85 4.26 -9.17
CA HIS A 388 12.17 5.55 -9.36
C HIS A 388 10.82 5.37 -10.06
N GLY A 389 10.71 4.36 -10.92
CA GLY A 389 9.56 4.10 -11.78
C GLY A 389 9.66 4.82 -13.13
N PRO A 390 8.71 4.57 -14.05
CA PRO A 390 8.70 5.19 -15.37
C PRO A 390 8.47 6.70 -15.29
N THR A 391 9.11 7.45 -16.18
CA THR A 391 8.88 8.89 -16.36
C THR A 391 8.41 9.21 -17.77
N PRO A 392 7.66 10.30 -17.98
CA PRO A 392 7.30 10.76 -19.31
C PRO A 392 8.52 10.95 -20.21
N ILE A 393 8.41 10.62 -21.50
CA ILE A 393 9.46 10.88 -22.50
C ILE A 393 9.82 12.37 -22.51
N THR A 394 8.83 13.25 -22.33
CA THR A 394 9.02 14.70 -22.31
C THR A 394 9.81 15.20 -21.11
N HIS A 395 9.94 14.38 -20.06
CA HIS A 395 10.64 14.70 -18.83
C HIS A 395 11.46 13.48 -18.36
N PRO A 396 12.51 13.10 -19.09
CA PRO A 396 13.32 11.95 -18.70
C PRO A 396 13.97 12.18 -17.34
N ILE A 397 14.13 11.11 -16.56
CA ILE A 397 14.82 11.15 -15.27
C ILE A 397 16.21 11.77 -15.48
N ARG A 398 16.44 12.92 -14.85
CA ARG A 398 17.78 13.50 -14.77
C ARG A 398 18.58 12.73 -13.72
N PRO A 399 19.88 12.45 -13.94
CA PRO A 399 20.70 11.79 -12.92
C PRO A 399 20.67 12.46 -11.54
N SER A 400 20.47 13.79 -11.49
CA SER A 400 20.30 14.53 -10.24
C SER A 400 19.02 14.15 -9.48
N ALA A 401 17.95 13.73 -10.15
CA ALA A 401 16.69 13.31 -9.53
C ALA A 401 16.79 11.94 -8.84
N LEU A 402 17.86 11.18 -9.11
CA LEU A 402 18.15 9.88 -8.48
C LEU A 402 19.06 10.01 -7.26
N GLN A 403 19.50 11.22 -6.90
CA GLN A 403 20.38 11.42 -5.76
C GLN A 403 19.73 10.92 -4.46
N PRO A 404 20.38 10.00 -3.71
CA PRO A 404 19.86 9.48 -2.45
C PRO A 404 19.58 10.56 -1.39
N SER A 405 20.31 11.68 -1.45
CA SER A 405 20.19 12.79 -0.51
C SER A 405 18.95 13.66 -0.74
N LEU A 406 18.23 13.49 -1.86
CA LEU A 406 16.99 14.24 -2.09
C LEU A 406 15.92 13.81 -1.08
N PRO A 407 15.11 14.73 -0.52
CA PRO A 407 14.16 14.41 0.55
C PRO A 407 13.25 13.20 0.28
N GLY A 408 12.68 13.12 -0.93
CA GLY A 408 11.82 12.00 -1.33
C GLY A 408 12.57 10.66 -1.41
N ASN A 409 13.77 10.65 -1.98
CA ASN A 409 14.59 9.44 -2.08
C ASN A 409 15.11 9.02 -0.70
N ARG A 410 15.52 9.97 0.13
CA ARG A 410 15.97 9.71 1.50
C ARG A 410 14.85 9.11 2.35
N LEU A 411 13.62 9.60 2.21
CA LEU A 411 12.44 9.01 2.85
C LEU A 411 12.21 7.55 2.41
N ARG A 412 12.24 7.27 1.09
CA ARG A 412 12.11 5.90 0.57
C ARG A 412 13.22 4.97 1.08
N ILE A 413 14.47 5.43 1.06
CA ILE A 413 15.62 4.67 1.57
C ILE A 413 15.47 4.42 3.07
N PHE A 414 14.98 5.40 3.82
CA PHE A 414 14.71 5.23 5.25
C PHE A 414 13.60 4.19 5.50
N ILE A 415 12.51 4.22 4.72
CA ILE A 415 11.45 3.20 4.79
C ILE A 415 11.99 1.80 4.48
N VAL A 416 12.82 1.65 3.44
CA VAL A 416 13.50 0.38 3.13
C VAL A 416 14.43 -0.05 4.26
N THR A 417 15.13 0.91 4.89
CA THR A 417 15.97 0.64 6.07
C THR A 417 15.13 0.08 7.20
N LEU A 418 13.99 0.69 7.53
CA LEU A 418 13.06 0.16 8.54
C LEU A 418 12.53 -1.22 8.16
N ALA A 419 12.10 -1.41 6.90
CA ALA A 419 11.58 -2.66 6.37
C ALA A 419 12.60 -3.82 6.47
N SER A 420 13.90 -3.53 6.40
CA SER A 420 14.96 -4.53 6.60
C SER A 420 15.10 -5.02 8.05
N LYS A 421 14.52 -4.29 9.02
CA LYS A 421 14.69 -4.53 10.47
C LYS A 421 13.48 -5.21 11.13
N ILE A 422 12.31 -5.17 10.50
CA ILE A 422 11.04 -5.65 11.04
C ILE A 422 10.63 -6.98 10.40
#